data_AF-A0A087V444-F1
#
_entry.id   AF-A0A087V444-F1
#
_cell.length_a   1.000
_cell.length_b   1.000
_cell.length_c   1.000
_cell.angle_alpha   90.00
_cell.angle_beta   90.00
_cell.angle_gamma   90.00
#
_symmetry.space_group_name_H-M   'P 1'
#
loop_
_entity.id
_entity.type
_entity.pdbx_description
1 polymer ?
#
loop_
_entity_poly.entity_id
_entity_poly.type
_entity_poly.pdbx_seq_one_letter_code
_entity_poly.pdbx_strand_id
1 'polypeptide(L)'
;NLYWTDTGTDRIEVTRLNGTSRKILISENLDEPRAIVLNPIMGYMYWTDWGESPKIECAYLDGSERRVLVNTSLGWPNGLALDLEKDKLYWGDAKTDKIEVSNRAMLGCILQKQVLFSGAALCLGYIY
;
A
#
# COMPACT_ATOMS: atom_id res chain seq x y z
N ASN A 1 -6.24 -12.98 -11.03
CA ASN A 1 -6.30 -11.62 -11.62
C ASN A 1 -4.96 -10.93 -11.37
N LEU A 2 -4.53 -10.09 -12.30
CA LEU A 2 -3.37 -9.22 -12.17
C LEU A 2 -3.88 -7.81 -11.85
N TYR A 3 -3.32 -7.20 -10.81
CA TYR A 3 -3.61 -5.83 -10.39
C TYR A 3 -2.34 -5.00 -10.56
N TRP A 4 -2.47 -3.76 -11.01
CA TRP A 4 -1.34 -2.85 -11.13
C TRP A 4 -1.75 -1.41 -10.89
N THR A 5 -0.78 -0.61 -10.48
CA THR A 5 -0.81 0.84 -10.45
C THR A 5 -0.13 1.37 -11.69
N ASP A 6 -0.73 2.38 -12.33
CA ASP A 6 -0.15 3.10 -13.46
C ASP A 6 -0.07 4.58 -13.12
N THR A 7 1.15 5.03 -12.86
CA THR A 7 1.50 6.42 -12.58
C THR A 7 1.40 7.32 -13.81
N GLY A 8 1.49 6.77 -15.03
CA GLY A 8 1.38 7.58 -16.24
C GLY A 8 -0.06 7.99 -16.57
N THR A 9 -1.04 7.29 -16.00
CA THR A 9 -2.47 7.53 -16.25
C THR A 9 -3.31 7.69 -14.97
N ASP A 10 -2.65 7.74 -13.82
CA ASP A 10 -3.21 7.87 -12.47
C ASP A 10 -4.31 6.85 -12.17
N ARG A 11 -4.00 5.58 -12.42
CA ARG A 11 -4.98 4.49 -12.36
C ARG A 11 -4.51 3.29 -11.57
N ILE A 12 -5.49 2.62 -10.97
CA ILE A 12 -5.35 1.24 -10.49
C ILE A 12 -6.30 0.39 -11.30
N GLU A 13 -5.78 -0.70 -11.85
CA GLU A 13 -6.49 -1.52 -12.79
C GLU A 13 -6.32 -3.00 -12.47
N VAL A 14 -7.24 -3.79 -13.03
CA VAL A 14 -7.23 -5.25 -12.92
C VAL A 14 -7.49 -5.88 -14.27
N THR A 15 -6.86 -7.03 -14.50
CA THR A 15 -7.14 -7.89 -15.65
C THR A 15 -7.06 -9.35 -15.25
N ARG A 16 -7.58 -10.25 -16.07
CA ARG A 16 -7.30 -11.68 -15.92
C ARG A 16 -5.83 -11.94 -16.25
N LEU A 17 -5.27 -13.04 -15.75
CA LEU A 17 -3.86 -13.38 -16.01
C LEU A 17 -3.55 -13.57 -17.50
N ASN A 18 -4.57 -13.87 -18.32
CA ASN A 18 -4.48 -13.96 -19.78
C ASN A 18 -4.70 -12.60 -20.51
N GLY A 19 -4.74 -11.49 -19.77
CA GLY A 19 -4.90 -10.14 -20.32
C GLY A 19 -6.34 -9.73 -20.67
N THR A 20 -7.33 -10.63 -20.56
CA THR A 20 -8.74 -10.32 -20.87
C THR A 20 -9.49 -9.67 -19.71
N SER A 21 -10.63 -9.04 -20.00
CA SER A 21 -11.50 -8.40 -18.99
C SER A 21 -10.78 -7.32 -18.17
N ARG A 22 -9.99 -6.47 -18.83
CA ARG A 22 -9.37 -5.29 -18.22
C ARG A 22 -10.45 -4.35 -17.68
N LYS A 23 -10.29 -3.90 -16.44
CA LYS A 23 -11.18 -2.96 -15.76
C LYS A 23 -10.34 -1.94 -14.98
N ILE A 24 -10.74 -0.67 -15.08
CA ILE A 24 -10.24 0.40 -14.21
C ILE A 24 -10.99 0.32 -12.88
N LEU A 25 -10.26 0.24 -11.77
CA LEU A 25 -10.83 0.16 -10.42
C LEU A 25 -10.87 1.53 -9.76
N ILE A 26 -9.75 2.26 -9.82
CA ILE A 26 -9.60 3.60 -9.25
C ILE A 26 -8.98 4.50 -10.32
N SER A 27 -9.54 5.69 -10.52
CA SER A 27 -9.05 6.67 -11.50
C SER A 27 -9.25 8.12 -11.09
N GLU A 28 -9.71 8.36 -9.86
CA GLU A 28 -9.96 9.69 -9.33
C GLU A 28 -9.10 9.88 -8.08
N ASN A 29 -8.64 11.10 -7.80
CA ASN A 29 -7.86 11.42 -6.60
C ASN A 29 -6.63 10.50 -6.42
N LEU A 30 -6.02 10.08 -7.52
CA LEU A 30 -4.70 9.47 -7.60
C LEU A 30 -3.78 10.49 -8.27
N ASP A 31 -2.54 10.55 -7.80
CA ASP A 31 -1.55 11.47 -8.36
C ASP A 31 -0.29 10.69 -8.75
N GLU A 32 0.32 9.96 -7.81
CA GLU A 32 1.50 9.16 -8.11
C GLU A 32 1.41 7.76 -7.48
N PRO A 33 0.46 6.90 -7.90
CA PRO A 33 0.32 5.56 -7.36
C PRO A 33 1.55 4.70 -7.69
N ARG A 34 2.12 3.97 -6.71
CA ARG A 34 3.39 3.24 -6.89
C ARG A 34 3.38 1.78 -6.49
N ALA A 35 3.27 1.47 -5.20
CA ALA A 35 3.27 0.09 -4.72
C ALA A 35 1.83 -0.39 -4.53
N ILE A 36 1.55 -1.66 -4.82
CA ILE A 36 0.26 -2.30 -4.54
C ILE A 36 0.46 -3.71 -3.98
N VAL A 37 -0.28 -4.05 -2.93
CA VAL A 37 -0.33 -5.41 -2.37
C VAL A 37 -1.78 -5.80 -2.11
N LEU A 38 -2.06 -7.10 -2.18
CA LEU A 38 -3.41 -7.64 -2.10
C LEU A 38 -3.56 -8.55 -0.88
N ASN A 39 -4.76 -8.55 -0.29
CA ASN A 39 -5.24 -9.60 0.59
C ASN A 39 -6.44 -10.30 -0.08
N PRO A 40 -6.22 -11.39 -0.82
CA PRO A 40 -7.30 -12.12 -1.49
C PRO A 40 -8.28 -12.79 -0.53
N ILE A 41 -7.84 -13.15 0.68
CA ILE A 41 -8.66 -13.86 1.67
C ILE A 41 -9.73 -12.90 2.24
N MET A 42 -9.35 -11.66 2.53
CA MET A 42 -10.24 -10.63 3.06
C MET A 42 -10.85 -9.73 1.98
N GLY A 43 -10.41 -9.88 0.73
CA GLY A 43 -10.92 -9.10 -0.40
C GLY A 43 -10.45 -7.64 -0.45
N TYR A 44 -9.28 -7.31 0.11
CA TYR A 44 -8.74 -5.94 0.10
C TYR A 44 -7.52 -5.78 -0.82
N MET A 45 -7.34 -4.57 -1.36
CA MET A 45 -6.09 -4.07 -1.92
C MET A 45 -5.59 -2.87 -1.13
N TYR A 46 -4.28 -2.72 -1.06
CA TYR A 46 -3.58 -1.62 -0.41
C TYR A 46 -2.57 -1.05 -1.39
N TRP A 47 -2.47 0.27 -1.47
CA TRP A 47 -1.48 0.91 -2.33
C TRP A 47 -0.89 2.15 -1.69
N THR A 48 0.24 2.58 -2.24
CA THR A 48 0.87 3.85 -1.93
C THR A 48 0.68 4.84 -3.06
N ASP A 49 0.51 6.10 -2.70
CA ASP A 49 0.48 7.26 -3.60
C ASP A 49 1.45 8.30 -3.01
N TRP A 50 2.47 8.69 -3.78
CA TRP A 50 3.54 9.58 -3.31
C TRP A 50 3.46 10.99 -3.91
N GLY A 51 2.30 11.36 -4.48
CA GLY A 51 2.08 12.65 -5.12
C GLY A 51 2.09 13.85 -4.16
N GLU A 52 1.44 14.95 -4.53
CA GLU A 52 1.41 16.19 -3.75
C GLU A 52 0.93 15.97 -2.31
N SER A 53 -0.01 15.04 -2.12
CA SER A 53 -0.52 14.62 -0.82
C SER A 53 -0.23 13.12 -0.58
N PRO A 54 0.98 12.75 -0.11
CA PRO A 54 1.38 11.36 0.07
C PRO A 54 0.47 10.60 1.02
N LYS A 55 0.06 9.40 0.61
CA LYS A 55 -0.91 8.58 1.34
C LYS A 55 -0.71 7.10 1.07
N ILE A 56 -1.16 6.31 2.04
CA ILE A 56 -1.38 4.86 1.91
C ILE A 56 -2.86 4.65 2.03
N GLU A 57 -3.44 3.94 1.08
CA GLU A 57 -4.88 3.75 0.98
C GLU A 57 -5.22 2.27 0.87
N CYS A 58 -6.50 1.97 1.07
CA CYS A 58 -7.03 0.66 0.74
C CYS A 58 -8.46 0.74 0.22
N ALA A 59 -8.87 -0.30 -0.47
CA ALA A 59 -10.22 -0.51 -0.97
C ALA A 59 -10.48 -2.01 -1.09
N TYR A 60 -11.72 -2.41 -1.34
CA TYR A 60 -12.00 -3.76 -1.78
C TYR A 60 -11.38 -4.05 -3.15
N LEU A 61 -11.18 -5.33 -3.47
CA LEU A 61 -10.60 -5.81 -4.74
C LEU A 61 -11.42 -5.44 -5.99
N ASP A 62 -12.63 -4.92 -5.82
CA ASP A 62 -13.50 -4.41 -6.88
C ASP A 62 -13.44 -2.87 -7.04
N GLY A 63 -12.68 -2.19 -6.19
CA GLY A 63 -12.51 -0.73 -6.14
C GLY A 63 -13.43 -0.01 -5.14
N SER A 64 -14.38 -0.71 -4.50
CA SER A 64 -15.34 -0.10 -3.57
C SER A 64 -14.77 0.11 -2.15
N GLU A 65 -15.46 0.91 -1.32
CA GLU A 65 -15.06 1.25 0.06
C GLU A 65 -13.60 1.75 0.18
N ARG A 66 -13.20 2.62 -0.75
CA ARG A 66 -11.90 3.28 -0.70
C ARG A 66 -11.79 4.17 0.53
N ARG A 67 -10.66 4.05 1.22
CA ARG A 67 -10.35 4.83 2.43
C ARG A 67 -8.84 5.08 2.55
N VAL A 68 -8.51 6.23 3.14
CA VAL A 68 -7.13 6.60 3.46
C VAL A 68 -6.74 5.97 4.79
N LEU A 69 -5.63 5.24 4.80
CA LEU A 69 -5.11 4.55 5.99
C LEU A 69 -4.02 5.35 6.69
N VAL A 70 -3.11 5.96 5.92
CA VAL A 70 -2.03 6.81 6.44
C VAL A 70 -1.91 8.01 5.53
N ASN A 71 -1.90 9.21 6.10
CA ASN A 71 -1.68 10.48 5.40
C ASN A 71 -0.80 11.44 6.20
N THR A 72 -0.14 10.94 7.25
CA THR A 72 0.72 11.73 8.13
C THR A 72 2.12 11.14 8.20
N SER A 73 3.10 12.02 8.25
CA SER A 73 4.52 11.65 8.27
C SER A 73 4.90 10.72 7.11
N LEU A 74 4.37 11.01 5.93
CA LEU A 74 4.72 10.37 4.67
C LEU A 74 5.38 11.40 3.74
N GLY A 75 6.32 10.92 2.95
CA GLY A 75 7.02 11.67 1.93
C GLY A 75 7.03 10.90 0.63
N TRP A 76 7.81 9.81 0.55
CA TRP A 76 7.88 8.95 -0.65
C TRP A 76 7.64 7.47 -0.28
N PRO A 77 6.39 7.08 0.03
CA PRO A 77 6.06 5.69 0.35
C PRO A 77 6.19 4.80 -0.91
N ASN A 78 7.37 4.22 -1.09
CA ASN A 78 7.73 3.51 -2.33
C ASN A 78 7.58 2.00 -2.23
N GLY A 79 7.67 1.45 -1.03
CA GLY A 79 7.55 0.02 -0.77
C GLY A 79 6.36 -0.28 0.12
N LEU A 80 5.67 -1.38 -0.16
CA LEU A 80 4.54 -1.87 0.61
C LEU A 80 4.62 -3.40 0.72
N ALA A 81 4.42 -3.95 1.91
CA ALA A 81 4.41 -5.39 2.15
C ALA A 81 3.35 -5.77 3.18
N LEU A 82 2.80 -6.97 3.05
CA LEU A 82 1.70 -7.46 3.88
C LEU A 82 2.06 -8.80 4.51
N ASP A 83 1.97 -8.88 5.84
CA ASP A 83 1.99 -10.13 6.59
C ASP A 83 0.53 -10.50 6.91
N LEU A 84 0.02 -11.52 6.22
CA LEU A 84 -1.38 -11.97 6.34
C LEU A 84 -1.64 -12.69 7.66
N GLU A 85 -0.63 -13.39 8.20
CA GLU A 85 -0.77 -14.20 9.42
C GLU A 85 -0.75 -13.31 10.66
N LYS A 86 0.12 -12.31 10.68
CA LYS A 86 0.27 -11.36 11.80
C LYS A 86 -0.58 -10.12 11.65
N ASP A 87 -1.31 -10.00 10.56
CA ASP A 87 -2.18 -8.89 10.25
C ASP A 87 -1.45 -7.52 10.21
N LYS A 88 -0.26 -7.50 9.60
CA LYS A 88 0.62 -6.31 9.58
C LYS A 88 0.84 -5.77 8.18
N LEU A 89 0.73 -4.44 8.06
CA LEU A 89 1.11 -3.69 6.86
C LEU A 89 2.42 -2.96 7.13
N TYR A 90 3.40 -3.16 6.26
CA TYR A 90 4.72 -2.54 6.32
C TYR A 90 4.89 -1.61 5.13
N TRP A 91 5.48 -0.44 5.34
CA TRP A 91 5.86 0.46 4.25
C TRP A 91 7.25 1.05 4.46
N GLY A 92 7.93 1.29 3.34
CA GLY A 92 9.20 2.00 3.28
C GLY A 92 9.00 3.37 2.67
N ASP A 93 9.41 4.40 3.38
CA ASP A 93 9.35 5.79 2.93
C ASP A 93 10.76 6.31 2.63
N ALA A 94 11.02 6.55 1.35
CA ALA A 94 12.34 6.93 0.85
C ALA A 94 12.71 8.39 1.10
N LYS A 95 11.76 9.25 1.50
CA LYS A 95 12.04 10.66 1.83
C LYS A 95 12.39 10.84 3.29
N THR A 96 11.76 10.04 4.15
CA THR A 96 11.93 10.11 5.60
C THR A 96 12.95 9.11 6.14
N ASP A 97 13.54 8.28 5.27
CA ASP A 97 14.49 7.21 5.59
C ASP A 97 13.97 6.28 6.70
N LYS A 98 12.72 5.84 6.54
CA LYS A 98 12.02 5.01 7.54
C LYS A 98 11.36 3.79 6.92
N ILE A 99 11.37 2.71 7.70
CA ILE A 99 10.46 1.59 7.54
C ILE A 99 9.53 1.60 8.73
N GLU A 100 8.24 1.57 8.45
CA GLU A 100 7.19 1.66 9.44
C GLU A 100 6.22 0.50 9.28
N VAL A 101 5.51 0.20 10.35
CA VAL A 101 4.52 -0.87 10.39
C VAL A 101 3.26 -0.37 11.04
N SER A 102 2.14 -0.96 10.68
CA SER A 102 0.93 -0.84 11.46
C SER A 102 0.18 -2.15 11.53
N ASN A 103 -0.46 -2.38 12.69
CA ASN A 103 -1.46 -3.43 12.80
C ASN A 103 -2.64 -3.03 11.94
N ARG A 104 -3.08 -3.93 11.06
CA ARG A 104 -4.39 -3.79 10.43
C ARG A 104 -5.39 -4.15 11.54
N ALA A 105 -6.09 -3.18 12.12
CA ALA A 105 -7.16 -3.53 13.05
C ALA A 105 -8.20 -4.36 12.29
N MET A 106 -8.52 -5.56 12.80
CA MET A 106 -9.52 -6.51 12.26
C MET A 106 -10.94 -5.94 12.04
N LEU A 107 -11.18 -4.65 12.31
CA LEU A 107 -12.42 -3.92 12.02
C LEU A 107 -12.25 -2.80 10.99
N GLY A 108 -11.17 -2.83 10.20
CA GLY A 108 -11.14 -2.17 8.92
C GLY A 108 -10.87 -0.67 8.90
N CYS A 109 -10.32 0.00 9.92
CA CYS A 109 -9.69 1.33 9.70
C CYS A 109 -9.04 2.00 10.92
N ILE A 110 -8.33 1.25 11.77
CA ILE A 110 -7.49 1.91 12.78
C ILE A 110 -6.09 1.33 12.67
N LEU A 111 -5.18 2.18 12.21
CA LEU A 111 -3.75 1.89 12.18
C LEU A 111 -3.12 2.52 13.41
N GLN A 112 -2.63 1.69 14.34
CA GLN A 112 -1.63 2.16 15.30
C GLN A 112 -0.28 2.07 14.59
N LYS A 113 0.25 3.22 14.17
CA LYS A 113 1.51 3.35 13.44
C LYS A 113 2.69 3.19 14.40
N GLN A 114 3.68 2.39 14.01
CA GLN A 114 4.94 2.20 14.73
C GLN A 114 6.12 2.28 13.76
N VAL A 115 7.18 3.02 14.14
CA VAL A 115 8.44 3.05 13.38
C VAL A 115 9.25 1.80 13.73
N LEU A 116 9.68 1.05 12.71
CA LEU A 116 10.57 -0.12 12.91
C LEU A 116 12.04 0.27 12.79
N PHE A 117 12.36 1.08 11.79
CA PHE A 117 13.72 1.55 11.53
C PHE A 117 13.69 3.01 11.09
N SER A 118 14.68 3.80 11.53
CA SER A 118 14.87 5.20 11.12
C SER A 118 16.36 5.51 10.97
N GLY A 119 16.75 6.17 9.88
CA GLY A 119 18.13 6.53 9.58
C GLY A 119 18.92 5.40 8.89
N ALA A 120 20.22 5.63 8.66
CA ALA A 120 21.15 4.64 8.10
C ALA A 120 21.44 3.52 9.11
N ALA A 121 20.45 2.70 9.44
CA ALA A 121 20.65 1.51 10.24
C ALA A 121 21.36 0.47 9.39
N LEU A 122 22.66 0.31 9.64
CA LEU A 122 23.46 -0.83 9.19
C LEU A 122 22.69 -2.11 9.47
N CYS A 123 22.51 -2.91 8.42
CA CYS A 123 22.04 -4.29 8.53
C CYS A 123 23.07 -5.09 9.36
N LEU A 124 22.86 -5.16 10.68
CA LEU A 124 23.43 -6.22 11.50
C LEU A 124 22.38 -7.31 11.56
N GLY A 125 22.54 -8.28 10.64
CA GLY A 125 21.67 -9.42 10.55
C GLY A 125 21.71 -10.28 11.81
N TYR A 126 20.55 -10.85 12.16
CA TYR A 126 20.44 -12.13 12.83
C TYR A 126 19.15 -12.78 12.33
N ILE A 127 19.30 -13.77 11.45
CA ILE A 127 18.29 -14.79 11.18
C ILE A 127 18.78 -16.01 11.98
N TYR A 128 18.00 -16.46 12.95
CA TYR A 128 18.08 -17.83 13.48
C TYR A 128 16.91 -18.61 12.89
#